data_AF-A0A8T5Q613-F1
#
_entry.id   AF-A0A8T5Q613-F1
#
_cell.length_a   1.000
_cell.length_b   1.000
_cell.length_c   1.000
_cell.angle_alpha   90.00
_cell.angle_beta   90.00
_cell.angle_gamma   90.00
#
_symmetry.space_group_name_H-M   'P 1'
#
loop_
_entity.id
_entity.type
_entity.pdbx_description
1 polymer ?
#
loop_
_entity_poly.entity_id
_entity_poly.type
_entity_poly.pdbx_seq_one_letter_code
_entity_poly.pdbx_strand_id
1 'polypeptide(L)'
;MFFIFFGFFLVFILVLAGVEKFLSFSLTTSFLVTILVFLQQIAYPRMYVNRRIKGIERNLMGALQNILIQLNSGVPLFDILVNISKGDYGEISKEFTTVVKEINAGRHQIETLEELAATNPSLFFRRAIWQLVNGMKSGADMSNVINEIIDLLSQEQILQIQRYGSQLNPLAMFYMLMVVIAPSLGTTFLIILSSFISMPGAVAKMIFWGLYAIIIFFQLMFMGVIKSRRPNLLEE
;
A
#
# COMPACT_ATOMS: atom_id res chain seq x y z
N MET A 1 -10.39 11.56 -2.00
CA MET A 1 -10.13 12.75 -2.84
C MET A 1 -10.27 12.44 -4.33
N PHE A 2 -9.53 11.46 -4.88
CA PHE A 2 -9.62 11.08 -6.30
C PHE A 2 -11.05 10.76 -6.80
N PHE A 3 -11.84 10.00 -6.02
CA PHE A 3 -13.22 9.66 -6.40
C PHE A 3 -14.20 10.84 -6.42
N ILE A 4 -13.99 11.85 -5.56
CA ILE A 4 -14.82 13.06 -5.53
C ILE A 4 -14.51 13.93 -6.76
N PHE A 5 -13.21 14.09 -7.07
CA PHE A 5 -12.78 14.76 -8.30
C PHE A 5 -13.25 14.01 -9.56
N PHE A 6 -13.23 12.68 -9.55
CA PHE A 6 -13.73 11.86 -10.65
C PHE A 6 -15.24 12.02 -10.85
N GLY A 7 -16.02 12.05 -9.76
CA GLY A 7 -17.45 12.33 -9.80
C GLY A 7 -17.75 13.72 -10.35
N PHE A 8 -17.02 14.74 -9.91
CA PHE A 8 -17.15 16.11 -10.42
C PHE A 8 -16.77 16.22 -11.90
N PHE A 9 -15.72 15.52 -12.33
CA PHE A 9 -15.26 15.46 -13.71
C PHE A 9 -16.29 14.79 -14.63
N LEU A 10 -16.94 13.72 -14.16
CA LEU A 10 -18.02 13.04 -14.88
C LEU A 10 -19.24 13.96 -15.05
N VAL A 11 -19.63 14.67 -14.00
CA VAL A 11 -20.71 15.66 -14.05
C VAL A 11 -20.36 16.82 -14.99
N PHE A 12 -19.11 17.30 -14.97
CA PHE A 12 -18.64 18.38 -15.83
C PHE A 12 -18.67 18.02 -17.32
N ILE A 13 -18.23 16.80 -17.68
CA ILE A 13 -18.31 16.28 -19.05
C ILE A 13 -19.76 16.20 -19.54
N LEU A 14 -20.69 15.84 -18.65
CA LEU A 14 -22.11 15.69 -18.98
C LEU A 14 -22.83 17.02 -19.16
N VAL A 15 -22.43 18.06 -18.41
CA VAL A 15 -22.92 19.43 -18.61
C VAL A 15 -22.47 19.98 -19.97
N LEU A 16 -21.25 19.65 -20.41
CA LEU A 16 -20.74 20.00 -21.74
C LEU A 16 -21.42 19.23 -22.88
N ALA A 17 -21.97 18.04 -22.62
CA ALA A 17 -22.58 17.18 -23.64
C ALA A 17 -24.00 17.57 -24.08
N GLY A 18 -24.59 18.63 -23.49
CA GLY A 18 -25.81 19.28 -24.00
C GLY A 18 -27.01 18.33 -24.23
N VAL A 19 -27.49 17.66 -23.17
CA VAL A 19 -28.47 16.57 -23.30
C VAL A 19 -29.91 17.02 -22.99
N GLU A 20 -30.82 16.84 -23.95
CA GLU A 20 -32.26 17.17 -23.85
C GLU A 20 -33.06 16.29 -22.85
N LYS A 21 -32.44 15.26 -22.27
CA LYS A 21 -33.00 14.37 -21.23
C LYS A 21 -32.35 14.57 -19.86
N PHE A 22 -32.34 15.82 -19.40
CA PHE A 22 -31.73 16.25 -18.14
C PHE A 22 -32.17 15.43 -16.91
N LEU A 23 -33.47 15.07 -16.83
CA LEU A 23 -34.07 14.44 -15.65
C LEU A 23 -33.63 12.97 -15.45
N SER A 24 -33.62 12.17 -16.51
CA SER A 24 -33.15 10.76 -16.46
C SER A 24 -31.63 10.68 -16.21
N PHE A 25 -30.88 11.65 -16.75
CA PHE A 25 -29.43 11.70 -16.56
C PHE A 25 -29.04 12.14 -15.14
N SER A 26 -29.77 13.11 -14.58
CA SER A 26 -29.56 13.56 -13.19
C SER A 26 -29.78 12.44 -12.17
N LEU A 27 -30.80 11.59 -12.36
CA LEU A 27 -31.04 10.45 -11.48
C LEU A 27 -29.89 9.44 -11.54
N THR A 28 -29.37 9.18 -12.75
CA THR A 28 -28.28 8.23 -12.96
C THR A 28 -26.97 8.73 -12.34
N THR A 29 -26.65 10.02 -12.49
CA THR A 29 -25.44 10.61 -11.90
C THR A 29 -25.52 10.68 -10.38
N SER A 30 -26.67 11.08 -9.82
CA SER A 30 -26.87 11.07 -8.37
C SER A 30 -26.72 9.66 -7.80
N PHE A 31 -27.30 8.64 -8.44
CA PHE A 31 -27.16 7.25 -8.01
C PHE A 31 -25.69 6.79 -8.03
N LEU A 32 -24.95 7.10 -9.10
CA LEU A 32 -23.52 6.79 -9.20
C LEU A 32 -22.69 7.49 -8.11
N VAL A 33 -22.95 8.77 -7.84
CA VAL A 33 -22.26 9.53 -6.79
C VAL A 33 -22.55 8.92 -5.42
N THR A 34 -23.81 8.56 -5.12
CA THR A 34 -24.16 7.90 -3.86
C THR A 34 -23.45 6.57 -3.69
N ILE A 35 -23.38 5.73 -4.74
CA ILE A 35 -22.62 4.47 -4.71
C ILE A 35 -21.15 4.74 -4.41
N LEU A 36 -20.53 5.73 -5.07
CA LEU A 36 -19.11 6.05 -4.89
C LEU A 36 -18.81 6.55 -3.47
N VAL A 37 -19.66 7.42 -2.92
CA VAL A 37 -19.51 7.91 -1.53
C VAL A 37 -19.69 6.77 -0.53
N PHE A 38 -20.66 5.88 -0.76
CA PHE A 38 -20.89 4.70 0.09
C PHE A 38 -19.67 3.76 0.10
N LEU A 39 -19.10 3.48 -1.08
CA LEU A 39 -17.86 2.69 -1.19
C LEU A 39 -16.68 3.37 -0.49
N GLN A 40 -16.57 4.70 -0.57
CA GLN A 40 -15.53 5.46 0.13
C GLN A 40 -15.68 5.36 1.65
N GLN A 41 -16.91 5.44 2.17
CA GLN A 41 -17.19 5.31 3.60
C GLN A 41 -16.73 3.94 4.13
N ILE A 42 -16.99 2.87 3.38
CA ILE A 42 -16.57 1.51 3.73
C ILE A 42 -15.04 1.34 3.63
N ALA A 43 -14.39 1.98 2.66
CA ALA A 43 -12.95 1.88 2.45
C ALA A 43 -12.13 2.70 3.47
N TYR A 44 -12.69 3.77 4.04
CA TYR A 44 -12.03 4.66 4.98
C TYR A 44 -11.39 3.95 6.21
N PRO A 45 -12.09 3.08 6.96
CA PRO A 45 -11.49 2.40 8.11
C PRO A 45 -10.31 1.52 7.71
N ARG A 46 -10.40 0.83 6.56
CA ARG A 46 -9.29 0.03 6.02
C ARG A 46 -8.07 0.90 5.73
N MET A 47 -8.27 2.08 5.15
CA MET A 47 -7.18 3.01 4.85
C MET A 47 -6.53 3.56 6.13
N TYR A 48 -7.31 3.90 7.15
CA TYR A 48 -6.79 4.40 8.41
C TYR A 48 -5.94 3.34 9.13
N VAL A 49 -6.46 2.12 9.25
CA VAL A 49 -5.73 0.99 9.84
C VAL A 49 -4.45 0.70 9.05
N ASN A 50 -4.53 0.69 7.71
CA ASN A 50 -3.36 0.43 6.88
C ASN A 50 -2.27 1.50 7.01
N ARG A 51 -2.64 2.77 7.21
CA ARG A 51 -1.67 3.84 7.52
C ARG A 51 -0.98 3.61 8.87
N ARG A 52 -1.74 3.21 9.89
CA ARG A 52 -1.19 2.88 11.21
C ARG A 52 -0.23 1.68 11.13
N ILE A 53 -0.62 0.62 10.42
CA ILE A 53 0.24 -0.56 10.16
C ILE A 53 1.56 -0.14 9.52
N LYS A 54 1.51 0.66 8.44
CA LYS A 54 2.73 1.17 7.78
C LYS A 54 3.61 1.99 8.73
N GLY A 55 3.01 2.81 9.60
CA GLY A 55 3.73 3.59 10.60
C GLY A 55 4.47 2.72 11.62
N ILE A 56 3.86 1.61 12.04
CA ILE A 56 4.50 0.62 12.92
C ILE A 56 5.63 -0.09 12.16
N GLU A 57 5.35 -0.66 11.00
CA GLU A 57 6.31 -1.50 10.26
C GLU A 57 7.54 -0.73 9.81
N ARG A 58 7.40 0.55 9.45
CA ARG A 58 8.52 1.40 9.03
C ARG A 58 9.57 1.57 10.14
N ASN A 59 9.12 1.74 11.38
CA ASN A 59 10.01 2.00 12.52
C ASN A 59 10.38 0.73 13.29
N LEU A 60 9.80 -0.43 12.94
CA LEU A 60 9.95 -1.68 13.69
C LEU A 60 11.40 -2.16 13.74
N MET A 61 12.08 -2.18 12.59
CA MET A 61 13.47 -2.63 12.52
C MET A 61 14.38 -1.75 13.39
N GLY A 62 14.24 -0.43 13.29
CA GLY A 62 15.03 0.52 14.08
C GLY A 62 14.75 0.41 15.59
N ALA A 63 13.49 0.20 15.98
CA ALA A 63 13.14 -0.02 17.38
C ALA A 63 13.75 -1.33 17.93
N LEU A 64 13.68 -2.42 17.18
CA LEU A 64 14.25 -3.71 17.58
C LEU A 64 15.78 -3.68 17.66
N GLN A 65 16.45 -3.02 16.71
CA GLN A 65 17.90 -2.82 16.77
C GLN A 65 18.31 -2.02 18.02
N ASN A 66 17.55 -0.99 18.37
CA ASN A 66 17.81 -0.22 19.58
C ASN A 66 17.58 -1.06 20.85
N ILE A 67 16.52 -1.88 20.88
CA ILE A 67 16.29 -2.85 21.96
C ILE A 67 17.50 -3.80 22.08
N LEU A 68 17.99 -4.36 20.98
CA LEU A 68 19.14 -5.28 20.98
C LEU A 68 20.40 -4.60 21.54
N ILE A 69 20.69 -3.37 21.12
CA ILE A 69 21.85 -2.60 21.60
C ILE A 69 21.76 -2.39 23.13
N GLN A 70 20.59 -2.03 23.64
CA GLN A 70 20.39 -1.84 25.07
C GLN A 70 20.46 -3.15 25.86
N LEU A 71 19.90 -4.25 25.33
CA LEU A 71 20.00 -5.57 25.96
C LEU A 71 21.46 -6.04 26.06
N ASN A 72 22.23 -5.90 24.97
CA ASN A 72 23.67 -6.20 24.96
C ASN A 72 24.47 -5.30 25.90
N SER A 73 23.95 -4.12 26.24
CA SER A 73 24.54 -3.22 27.24
C SER A 73 24.14 -3.56 28.68
N GLY A 74 23.37 -4.64 28.89
CA GLY A 74 22.93 -5.09 30.20
C GLY A 74 21.77 -4.28 30.79
N VAL A 75 21.06 -3.47 30.00
CA VAL A 75 19.91 -2.70 30.47
C VAL A 75 18.73 -3.65 30.72
N PRO A 76 18.03 -3.56 31.86
CA PRO A 76 16.85 -4.38 32.13
C PRO A 76 15.76 -4.17 31.07
N LEU A 77 15.07 -5.25 30.67
CA LEU A 77 14.07 -5.21 29.61
C LEU A 77 12.97 -4.17 29.87
N PHE A 78 12.51 -4.02 31.11
CA PHE A 78 11.50 -3.02 31.45
C PHE A 78 11.98 -1.59 31.18
N ASP A 79 13.21 -1.25 31.56
CA ASP A 79 13.79 0.07 31.31
C ASP A 79 13.97 0.33 29.81
N ILE A 80 14.26 -0.71 29.04
CA ILE A 80 14.32 -0.63 27.58
C ILE A 80 12.93 -0.30 27.01
N LEU A 81 11.86 -0.96 27.50
CA LEU A 81 10.49 -0.63 27.09
C LEU A 81 10.15 0.83 27.41
N VAL A 82 10.58 1.34 28.57
CA VAL A 82 10.44 2.77 28.93
C VAL A 82 11.21 3.66 27.95
N ASN A 83 12.44 3.31 27.60
CA ASN A 83 13.25 4.09 26.65
C ASN A 83 12.62 4.12 25.25
N ILE A 84 12.16 2.98 24.73
CA ILE A 84 11.46 2.91 23.43
C ILE A 84 10.13 3.67 23.48
N SER A 85 9.41 3.64 24.59
CA SER A 85 8.14 4.39 24.76
C SER A 85 8.32 5.91 24.65
N LYS A 86 9.49 6.42 25.08
CA LYS A 86 9.86 7.84 25.02
C LYS A 86 10.65 8.21 23.76
N GLY A 87 11.10 7.21 22.99
CA GLY A 87 11.85 7.40 21.76
C GLY A 87 10.97 7.91 20.60
N ASP A 88 11.60 8.24 19.48
CA ASP A 88 10.93 8.74 18.28
C ASP A 88 10.65 7.62 17.27
N TYR A 89 9.93 6.57 17.71
CA TYR A 89 9.54 5.44 16.86
C TYR A 89 8.08 5.52 16.38
N GLY A 90 7.46 6.70 16.46
CA GLY A 90 6.11 6.95 15.96
C GLY A 90 5.04 6.11 16.67
N GLU A 91 4.29 5.30 15.91
CA GLU A 91 3.20 4.47 16.46
C GLU A 91 3.71 3.41 17.45
N ILE A 92 4.93 2.90 17.28
CA ILE A 92 5.53 1.91 18.20
C ILE A 92 5.69 2.51 19.60
N SER A 93 6.19 3.73 19.70
CA SER A 93 6.38 4.42 20.99
C SER A 93 5.05 4.61 21.73
N LYS A 94 3.94 4.84 21.00
CA LYS A 94 2.59 4.92 21.58
C LYS A 94 2.10 3.59 22.15
N GLU A 95 2.34 2.49 21.43
CA GLU A 95 2.02 1.13 21.92
C GLU A 95 2.80 0.85 23.22
N PHE A 96 4.11 1.08 23.21
CA PHE A 96 4.94 0.85 24.39
C PHE A 96 4.65 1.82 25.54
N THR A 97 4.22 3.06 25.27
CA THR A 97 3.77 3.99 26.32
C THR A 97 2.55 3.42 27.04
N THR A 98 1.62 2.83 26.30
CA THR A 98 0.44 2.19 26.87
C THR A 98 0.85 0.99 27.73
N VAL A 99 1.71 0.12 27.21
CA VAL A 99 2.25 -1.04 27.96
C VAL A 99 2.96 -0.61 29.24
N VAL A 100 3.87 0.36 29.16
CA VAL A 100 4.63 0.87 30.31
C VAL A 100 3.68 1.46 31.36
N LYS A 101 2.62 2.15 30.94
CA LYS A 101 1.62 2.70 31.85
C LYS A 101 0.84 1.62 32.59
N GLU A 102 0.39 0.58 31.88
CA GLU A 102 -0.33 -0.56 32.48
C GLU A 102 0.55 -1.34 33.47
N ILE A 103 1.81 -1.57 33.13
CA ILE A 103 2.77 -2.25 34.02
C ILE A 103 3.03 -1.41 35.27
N ASN A 104 3.24 -0.10 35.12
CA ASN A 104 3.38 0.82 36.27
C ASN A 104 2.11 0.91 37.13
N ALA A 105 0.94 0.65 36.55
CA ALA A 105 -0.32 0.55 37.28
C ALA A 105 -0.48 -0.80 38.04
N GLY A 106 0.50 -1.70 37.95
CA GLY A 106 0.55 -2.96 38.68
C GLY A 106 0.14 -4.20 37.87
N ARG A 107 -0.12 -4.07 36.56
CA ARG A 107 -0.34 -5.25 35.70
C ARG A 107 0.96 -6.02 35.46
N HIS A 108 0.82 -7.33 35.26
CA HIS A 108 1.96 -8.19 34.98
C HIS A 108 2.56 -7.91 33.59
N GLN A 109 3.89 -7.80 33.50
CA GLN A 109 4.59 -7.43 32.26
C GLN A 109 4.33 -8.41 31.11
N ILE A 110 4.42 -9.72 31.39
CA ILE A 110 4.21 -10.76 30.37
C ILE A 110 2.78 -10.72 29.83
N GLU A 111 1.79 -10.54 30.70
CA GLU A 111 0.36 -10.51 30.34
C GLU A 111 0.05 -9.28 29.47
N THR A 112 0.60 -8.12 29.85
CA THR A 112 0.40 -6.87 29.11
C THR A 112 0.99 -6.93 27.71
N LEU A 113 2.17 -7.51 27.56
CA LEU A 113 2.81 -7.71 26.25
C LEU A 113 2.09 -8.77 25.40
N GLU A 114 1.52 -9.80 26.02
CA GLU A 114 0.71 -10.81 25.34
C GLU A 114 -0.58 -10.21 24.79
N GLU A 115 -1.25 -9.34 25.54
CA GLU A 115 -2.42 -8.57 25.08
C GLU A 115 -2.06 -7.63 23.92
N LEU A 116 -0.90 -6.97 23.98
CA LEU A 116 -0.39 -6.15 22.89
C LEU A 116 -0.17 -6.99 21.61
N ALA A 117 0.44 -8.17 21.74
CA ALA A 117 0.64 -9.09 20.60
C ALA A 117 -0.68 -9.63 20.03
N ALA A 118 -1.73 -9.76 20.86
CA ALA A 118 -3.04 -10.24 20.43
C ALA A 118 -3.83 -9.17 19.65
N THR A 119 -3.74 -7.90 20.06
CA THR A 119 -4.63 -6.81 19.61
C THR A 119 -4.03 -5.92 18.52
N ASN A 120 -2.71 -5.86 18.37
CA ASN A 120 -2.08 -4.96 17.40
C ASN A 120 -2.42 -5.33 15.94
N PRO A 121 -2.67 -4.37 15.04
CA PRO A 121 -3.03 -4.68 13.66
C PRO A 121 -1.85 -5.11 12.76
N SER A 122 -0.59 -4.81 13.12
CA SER A 122 0.58 -5.18 12.30
C SER A 122 1.06 -6.60 12.59
N LEU A 123 1.06 -7.45 11.57
CA LEU A 123 1.44 -8.85 11.70
C LEU A 123 2.92 -9.03 12.07
N PHE A 124 3.82 -8.19 11.56
CA PHE A 124 5.25 -8.23 11.93
C PHE A 124 5.49 -7.83 13.38
N PHE A 125 4.83 -6.75 13.82
CA PHE A 125 4.94 -6.30 15.21
C PHE A 125 4.38 -7.34 16.18
N ARG A 126 3.19 -7.89 15.89
CA ARG A 126 2.61 -8.97 16.70
C ARG A 126 3.55 -10.17 16.86
N ARG A 127 4.17 -10.62 15.76
CA ARG A 127 5.11 -11.74 15.79
C ARG A 127 6.33 -11.43 16.64
N ALA A 128 6.91 -10.24 16.49
CA ALA A 128 8.05 -9.79 17.28
C ALA A 128 7.73 -9.77 18.79
N ILE A 129 6.61 -9.15 19.19
CA ILE A 129 6.19 -9.10 20.60
C ILE A 129 5.86 -10.50 21.12
N TRP A 130 5.22 -11.35 20.32
CA TRP A 130 4.89 -12.72 20.72
C TRP A 130 6.14 -13.58 20.95
N GLN A 131 7.16 -13.45 20.10
CA GLN A 131 8.45 -14.13 20.28
C GLN A 131 9.18 -13.61 21.53
N LEU A 132 9.16 -12.30 21.77
CA LEU A 132 9.69 -11.70 23.01
C LEU A 132 8.99 -12.27 24.25
N VAL A 133 7.65 -12.31 24.25
CA VAL A 133 6.85 -12.88 25.36
C VAL A 133 7.20 -14.34 25.62
N ASN A 134 7.34 -15.15 24.56
CA ASN A 134 7.72 -16.55 24.71
C ASN A 134 9.14 -16.71 25.26
N GLY A 135 10.08 -15.88 24.80
CA GLY A 135 11.43 -15.85 25.35
C GLY A 135 11.44 -15.47 26.83
N MET A 136 10.62 -14.50 27.25
CA MET A 136 10.46 -14.16 28.66
C MET A 136 9.89 -15.32 29.49
N LYS A 137 8.88 -16.02 28.97
CA LYS A 137 8.26 -17.17 29.66
C LYS A 137 9.23 -18.35 29.79
N SER A 138 10.09 -18.57 28.81
CA SER A 138 11.09 -19.66 28.82
C SER A 138 12.38 -19.31 29.57
N GLY A 139 12.58 -18.05 29.96
CA GLY A 139 13.82 -17.58 30.57
C GLY A 139 15.01 -17.58 29.59
N ALA A 140 14.73 -17.47 28.28
CA ALA A 140 15.76 -17.38 27.27
C ALA A 140 16.56 -16.09 27.38
N ASP A 141 17.76 -16.05 26.78
CA ASP A 141 18.53 -14.82 26.62
C ASP A 141 17.79 -13.87 25.66
N MET A 142 17.37 -12.72 26.17
CA MET A 142 16.59 -11.73 25.40
C MET A 142 17.37 -11.14 24.24
N SER A 143 18.70 -11.02 24.34
CA SER A 143 19.53 -10.55 23.23
C SER A 143 19.44 -11.51 22.05
N ASN A 144 19.52 -12.82 22.33
CA ASN A 144 19.40 -13.85 21.28
C ASN A 144 18.00 -13.85 20.66
N VAL A 145 16.95 -13.75 21.49
CA VAL A 145 15.56 -13.71 21.01
C VAL A 145 15.32 -12.50 20.09
N ILE A 146 15.79 -11.30 20.48
CA ILE A 146 15.64 -10.10 19.65
C ILE A 146 16.48 -10.21 18.37
N ASN A 147 17.68 -10.78 18.43
CA ASN A 147 18.52 -10.97 17.25
C ASN A 147 17.85 -11.91 16.23
N GLU A 148 17.25 -13.02 16.68
CA GLU A 148 16.47 -13.91 15.82
C GLU A 148 15.26 -13.20 15.19
N ILE A 149 14.56 -12.35 15.94
CA ILE A 149 13.45 -11.54 15.40
C ILE A 149 13.96 -10.61 14.29
N ILE A 150 15.09 -9.95 14.50
CA ILE A 150 15.70 -9.03 13.51
C ILE A 150 16.10 -9.79 12.25
N ASP A 151 16.75 -10.95 12.39
CA ASP A 151 17.15 -11.79 11.26
C ASP A 151 15.94 -12.26 10.45
N LEU A 152 14.87 -12.71 11.12
CA LEU A 152 13.61 -13.11 10.48
C LEU A 152 12.97 -11.96 9.71
N LEU A 153 12.89 -10.76 10.31
CA LEU A 153 12.32 -9.59 9.65
C LEU A 153 13.18 -9.13 8.45
N SER A 154 14.50 -9.18 8.57
CA SER A 154 15.44 -8.86 7.50
C SER A 154 15.28 -9.83 6.32
N GLN A 155 15.19 -11.13 6.58
CA GLN A 155 14.92 -12.14 5.56
C GLN A 155 13.58 -11.91 4.86
N GLU A 156 12.52 -11.58 5.60
CA GLU A 156 11.22 -11.29 5.00
C GLU A 156 11.28 -10.01 4.12
N GLN A 157 12.02 -8.98 4.52
CA GLN A 157 12.24 -7.79 3.69
C GLN A 157 12.94 -8.14 2.38
N ILE A 158 13.99 -8.98 2.43
CA ILE A 158 14.69 -9.47 1.23
C ILE A 158 13.73 -10.25 0.33
N LEU A 159 12.90 -11.15 0.90
CA LEU A 159 11.90 -11.90 0.16
C LEU A 159 10.85 -10.98 -0.50
N GLN A 160 10.42 -9.91 0.19
CA GLN A 160 9.50 -8.93 -0.40
C GLN A 160 10.13 -8.20 -1.59
N ILE A 161 11.40 -7.81 -1.49
CA ILE A 161 12.15 -7.17 -2.59
C ILE A 161 12.29 -8.14 -3.76
N GLN A 162 12.65 -9.40 -3.51
CA GLN A 162 12.76 -10.42 -4.54
C GLN A 162 11.41 -10.71 -5.22
N ARG A 163 10.33 -10.84 -4.45
CA ARG A 163 8.97 -11.01 -4.99
C ARG A 163 8.55 -9.82 -5.85
N TYR A 164 8.86 -8.60 -5.40
CA TYR A 164 8.61 -7.39 -6.18
C TYR A 164 9.38 -7.42 -7.50
N GLY A 165 10.69 -7.68 -7.47
CA GLY A 165 11.52 -7.81 -8.68
C GLY A 165 11.02 -8.90 -9.64
N SER A 166 10.63 -10.05 -9.11
CA SER A 166 10.07 -11.16 -9.89
C SER A 166 8.75 -10.78 -10.57
N GLN A 167 7.87 -10.02 -9.92
CA GLN A 167 6.62 -9.54 -10.50
C GLN A 167 6.81 -8.44 -11.55
N LEU A 168 7.89 -7.65 -11.45
CA LEU A 168 8.17 -6.57 -12.41
C LEU A 168 8.49 -7.11 -13.80
N ASN A 169 9.16 -8.26 -13.91
CA ASN A 169 9.60 -8.77 -15.21
C ASN A 169 8.43 -9.16 -16.15
N PRO A 170 7.45 -10.00 -15.74
CA PRO A 170 6.26 -10.25 -16.56
C PRO A 170 5.44 -9.00 -16.84
N LEU A 171 5.37 -8.07 -15.87
CA LEU A 171 4.65 -6.81 -16.02
C LEU A 171 5.31 -5.94 -17.12
N ALA A 172 6.64 -5.83 -17.12
CA ALA A 172 7.40 -5.12 -18.15
C ALA A 172 7.25 -5.78 -19.54
N MET A 173 7.24 -7.11 -19.61
CA MET A 173 6.96 -7.83 -20.85
C MET A 173 5.57 -7.52 -21.39
N PHE A 174 4.55 -7.55 -20.53
CA PHE A 174 3.17 -7.21 -20.90
C PHE A 174 3.05 -5.75 -21.35
N TYR A 175 3.78 -4.82 -20.71
CA TYR A 175 3.87 -3.42 -21.16
C TYR A 175 4.40 -3.31 -22.58
N MET A 176 5.54 -3.95 -22.86
CA MET A 176 6.15 -3.92 -24.19
C MET A 176 5.18 -4.45 -25.24
N LEU A 177 4.49 -5.57 -24.96
CA LEU A 177 3.54 -6.16 -25.90
C LEU A 177 2.32 -5.27 -26.14
N MET A 178 1.65 -4.79 -25.08
CA MET A 178 0.36 -4.11 -25.20
C MET A 178 0.45 -2.62 -25.52
N VAL A 179 1.48 -1.93 -25.01
CA VAL A 179 1.59 -0.47 -25.11
C VAL A 179 2.54 -0.06 -26.24
N VAL A 180 3.54 -0.89 -26.57
CA VAL A 180 4.55 -0.55 -27.59
C VAL A 180 4.35 -1.35 -28.88
N ILE A 181 4.33 -2.69 -28.80
CA ILE A 181 4.31 -3.57 -29.98
C ILE A 181 2.92 -3.64 -30.63
N ALA A 182 1.86 -3.92 -29.87
CA ALA A 182 0.51 -4.05 -30.43
C ALA A 182 0.03 -2.75 -31.11
N PRO A 183 0.27 -1.55 -30.55
CA PRO A 183 -0.15 -0.32 -31.23
C PRO A 183 0.73 0.01 -32.43
N SER A 184 2.04 -0.24 -32.39
CA SER A 184 2.92 -0.03 -33.56
C SER A 184 2.56 -0.95 -34.73
N LEU A 185 2.33 -2.25 -34.48
CA LEU A 185 1.82 -3.17 -35.49
C LEU A 185 0.41 -2.76 -35.95
N GLY A 186 -0.49 -2.44 -35.02
CA GLY A 186 -1.86 -2.01 -35.32
C GLY A 186 -1.91 -0.79 -36.23
N THR A 187 -1.10 0.24 -35.94
CA THR A 187 -0.98 1.43 -36.81
C THR A 187 -0.45 1.06 -38.20
N THR A 188 0.58 0.21 -38.28
CA THR A 188 1.16 -0.22 -39.56
C THR A 188 0.15 -0.98 -40.41
N PHE A 189 -0.56 -1.95 -39.83
CA PHE A 189 -1.62 -2.69 -40.52
C PHE A 189 -2.75 -1.78 -40.96
N LEU A 190 -3.18 -0.82 -40.13
CA LEU A 190 -4.22 0.14 -40.49
C LEU A 190 -3.79 1.05 -41.65
N ILE A 191 -2.53 1.50 -41.67
CA ILE A 191 -2.00 2.30 -42.79
C ILE A 191 -2.07 1.47 -44.08
N ILE A 192 -1.60 0.23 -44.06
CA ILE A 192 -1.62 -0.67 -45.22
C ILE A 192 -3.06 -0.94 -45.68
N LEU A 193 -3.97 -1.31 -44.77
CA LEU A 193 -5.38 -1.56 -45.09
C LEU A 193 -6.08 -0.32 -45.62
N SER A 194 -5.79 0.86 -45.08
CA SER A 194 -6.38 2.12 -45.57
C SER A 194 -5.99 2.40 -47.03
N SER A 195 -4.79 2.00 -47.45
CA SER A 195 -4.30 2.11 -48.82
C SER A 195 -5.03 1.17 -49.78
N PHE A 196 -5.31 -0.07 -49.35
CA PHE A 196 -6.04 -1.04 -50.17
C PHE A 196 -7.54 -0.76 -50.27
N ILE A 197 -8.16 -0.31 -49.18
CA ILE A 197 -9.62 -0.16 -49.08
C ILE A 197 -10.10 1.18 -49.65
N SER A 198 -9.20 2.10 -50.00
CA SER A 198 -9.55 3.46 -50.47
C SER A 198 -10.57 4.14 -49.55
N MET A 199 -10.34 4.04 -48.23
CA MET A 199 -11.25 4.56 -47.22
C MET A 199 -11.41 6.09 -47.35
N PRO A 200 -12.62 6.65 -47.11
CA PRO A 200 -12.79 8.09 -47.01
C PRO A 200 -11.85 8.68 -45.95
N GLY A 201 -11.09 9.72 -46.30
CA GLY A 201 -10.05 10.28 -45.43
C GLY A 201 -10.54 10.75 -44.05
N ALA A 202 -11.82 11.13 -43.94
CA ALA A 202 -12.46 11.47 -42.68
C ALA A 202 -12.58 10.26 -41.73
N VAL A 203 -12.93 9.09 -42.26
CA VAL A 203 -13.08 7.84 -41.49
C VAL A 203 -11.72 7.34 -41.03
N ALA A 204 -10.71 7.35 -41.93
CA ALA A 204 -9.34 6.98 -41.58
C ALA A 204 -8.79 7.90 -40.46
N LYS A 205 -8.95 9.22 -40.59
CA LYS A 205 -8.51 10.18 -39.57
C LYS A 205 -9.19 9.94 -38.22
N MET A 206 -10.50 9.64 -38.21
CA MET A 206 -11.23 9.31 -36.98
C MET A 206 -10.67 8.06 -36.30
N ILE A 207 -10.38 6.99 -37.06
CA ILE A 207 -9.79 5.75 -36.53
C ILE A 207 -8.40 6.00 -35.93
N PHE A 208 -7.53 6.76 -36.61
CA PHE A 208 -6.20 7.08 -36.10
C PHE A 208 -6.24 7.90 -34.80
N TRP A 209 -7.11 8.91 -34.73
CA TRP A 209 -7.29 9.69 -33.50
C TRP A 209 -7.86 8.84 -32.35
N GLY A 210 -8.81 7.95 -32.64
CA GLY A 210 -9.34 7.00 -31.66
C GLY A 210 -8.27 6.05 -31.11
N LEU A 211 -7.43 5.50 -32.00
CA LEU A 211 -6.33 4.63 -31.60
C LEU A 211 -5.27 5.37 -30.76
N TYR A 212 -4.95 6.62 -31.12
CA TYR A 212 -4.02 7.45 -30.33
C TYR A 212 -4.56 7.71 -28.92
N ALA A 213 -5.86 8.00 -28.79
CA ALA A 213 -6.51 8.17 -27.49
C ALA A 213 -6.47 6.88 -26.64
N ILE A 214 -6.68 5.71 -27.26
CA ILE A 214 -6.58 4.41 -26.59
C ILE A 214 -5.15 4.17 -26.07
N ILE A 215 -4.13 4.46 -26.87
CA ILE A 215 -2.72 4.30 -26.45
C ILE A 215 -2.41 5.16 -25.23
N ILE A 216 -2.79 6.45 -25.26
CA ILE A 216 -2.59 7.37 -24.14
C ILE A 216 -3.29 6.85 -22.88
N PHE A 217 -4.52 6.37 -23.02
CA PHE A 217 -5.28 5.79 -21.91
C PHE A 217 -4.56 4.58 -21.29
N PHE A 218 -4.10 3.63 -22.11
CA PHE A 218 -3.35 2.46 -21.63
C PHE A 218 -2.03 2.85 -20.97
N GLN A 219 -1.33 3.86 -21.48
CA GLN A 219 -0.07 4.35 -20.91
C GLN A 219 -0.27 4.97 -19.52
N LEU A 220 -1.32 5.79 -19.35
CA LEU A 220 -1.69 6.36 -18.05
C LEU A 220 -2.11 5.28 -17.04
N MET A 221 -2.93 4.33 -17.48
CA MET A 221 -3.36 3.20 -16.65
C MET A 221 -2.15 2.42 -16.14
N PHE A 222 -1.19 2.13 -17.02
CA PHE A 222 -0.03 1.33 -16.68
C PHE A 222 0.93 2.04 -15.71
N MET A 223 1.12 3.35 -15.90
CA MET A 223 1.89 4.17 -14.97
C MET A 223 1.27 4.15 -13.56
N GLY A 224 -0.06 4.17 -13.47
CA GLY A 224 -0.80 4.01 -12.21
C GLY A 224 -0.56 2.65 -11.54
N VAL A 225 -0.60 1.56 -12.32
CA VAL A 225 -0.35 0.21 -11.81
C VAL A 225 1.07 0.08 -11.24
N ILE A 226 2.09 0.54 -11.96
CA ILE A 226 3.49 0.48 -11.47
C ILE A 226 3.63 1.25 -10.15
N LYS A 227 3.12 2.49 -10.10
CA LYS A 227 3.22 3.33 -8.89
C LYS A 227 2.53 2.68 -7.69
N SER A 228 1.42 1.96 -7.90
CA SER A 228 0.69 1.28 -6.83
C SER A 228 1.38 0.04 -6.27
N ARG A 229 2.26 -0.60 -7.03
CA ARG A 229 2.95 -1.84 -6.64
C ARG A 229 4.32 -1.61 -6.01
N ARG A 230 4.82 -0.37 -6.00
CA ARG A 230 6.12 -0.05 -5.38
C ARG A 230 6.06 -0.36 -3.87
N PRO A 231 6.97 -1.20 -3.34
CA PRO A 231 6.99 -1.53 -1.91
C PRO A 231 7.32 -0.29 -1.08
N ASN A 232 6.62 -0.10 0.04
CA ASN A 232 6.78 1.09 0.91
C ASN A 232 8.11 1.13 1.67
N LEU A 233 8.91 0.05 1.62
CA LEU A 233 10.16 -0.09 2.37
C LEU A 233 11.37 0.62 1.72
N LEU A 234 11.15 1.32 0.60
CA LEU A 234 12.17 2.07 -0.15
C LEU A 234 11.96 3.59 -0.08
N GLU A 235 11.07 4.06 0.78
CA GLU A 235 10.93 5.49 1.07
C GLU A 235 11.91 5.84 2.19
N GLU A 236 13.14 6.16 1.80
CA GLU A 236 13.95 7.16 2.52
C GLU A 236 13.37 8.56 2.27
#